data_AF-A0A661SZC8-F1
#
_entry.id   AF-A0A661SZC8-F1
#
_cell.length_a   1.000
_cell.length_b   1.000
_cell.length_c   1.000
_cell.angle_alpha   90.00
_cell.angle_beta   90.00
_cell.angle_gamma   90.00
#
_symmetry.space_group_name_H-M   'P 1'
#
loop_
_entity.id
_entity.type
_entity.pdbx_description
1 polymer ?
#
loop_
_entity_poly.entity_id
_entity_poly.type
_entity_poly.pdbx_seq_one_letter_code
_entity_poly.pdbx_strand_id
1 'polypeptide(L)'
;MIRYRESLISAHHNYLVNEMPTPGFVIGAPEPATGFYFLADPVYPGESTARISARIADENGGIVMEVAWNRLVPPHRGHVHQFLPDGFRILSPSGEPVLEVRTRAYTNGFLTCISAEFRDEKGILRMARLGESVQVHGARHLSLKA
;
A
#
# COMPACT_ATOMS: atom_id res chain seq x y z
N MET A 1 16.73 19.58 18.07
CA MET A 1 16.88 19.96 16.65
C MET A 1 15.81 19.22 15.87
N ILE A 2 14.70 19.90 15.55
CA ILE A 2 13.58 19.30 14.81
C ILE A 2 14.04 19.14 13.36
N ARG A 3 14.24 17.91 12.89
CA ARG A 3 14.49 17.65 11.46
C ARG A 3 13.21 17.99 10.71
N TYR A 4 13.17 19.18 10.11
CA TYR A 4 12.11 19.56 9.18
C TYR A 4 12.21 18.63 7.97
N ARG A 5 11.27 17.69 7.86
CA ARG A 5 11.17 16.77 6.73
C ARG A 5 10.08 17.34 5.84
N GLU A 6 10.46 17.98 4.74
CA GLU A 6 9.49 18.37 3.71
C GLU A 6 8.72 17.12 3.29
N SER A 7 7.47 17.03 3.73
CA SER A 7 6.53 16.07 3.16
C SER A 7 6.09 16.70 1.86
N LEU A 8 6.62 16.22 0.74
CA LEU A 8 6.03 16.50 -0.56
C LEU A 8 4.59 16.00 -0.47
N ILE A 9 3.60 16.88 -0.35
CA ILE A 9 2.18 16.54 -0.38
C ILE A 9 1.71 16.84 -1.79
N SER A 10 1.02 15.91 -2.43
CA SER A 10 0.40 16.18 -3.73
C SER A 10 -0.84 17.04 -3.53
N ALA A 11 -1.06 18.02 -4.40
CA ALA A 11 -2.31 18.76 -4.42
C ALA A 11 -3.50 17.92 -4.93
N HIS A 12 -3.23 16.78 -5.59
CA HIS A 12 -4.24 15.98 -6.28
C HIS A 12 -4.63 14.71 -5.51
N HIS A 13 -3.67 13.88 -5.13
CA HIS A 13 -3.94 12.58 -4.51
C HIS A 13 -2.81 12.19 -3.56
N ASN A 14 -3.17 11.86 -2.33
CA ASN A 14 -2.24 11.34 -1.31
C ASN A 14 -2.73 10.03 -0.71
N TYR A 15 -1.80 9.28 -0.13
CA TYR A 15 -2.01 8.14 0.74
C TYR A 15 -1.80 8.59 2.20
N LEU A 16 -2.62 8.10 3.13
CA LEU A 16 -2.45 8.36 4.55
C LEU A 16 -1.47 7.33 5.15
N VAL A 17 -0.25 7.78 5.47
CA VAL A 17 0.85 6.92 5.92
C VAL A 17 1.54 7.55 7.12
N ASN A 18 1.67 6.80 8.21
CA ASN A 18 2.13 7.28 9.51
C ASN A 18 1.42 8.58 9.90
N GLU A 19 0.09 8.63 9.72
CA GLU A 19 -0.76 9.78 9.99
C GLU A 19 -0.46 11.02 9.14
N MET A 20 0.36 10.88 8.09
CA MET A 20 0.78 11.97 7.22
C MET A 20 0.36 11.72 5.77
N PRO A 21 -0.24 12.71 5.09
CA PRO A 21 -0.47 12.64 3.65
C PRO A 21 0.84 12.50 2.89
N THR A 22 0.92 11.49 2.02
CA THR A 22 2.10 11.15 1.24
C THR A 22 1.68 10.83 -0.21
N PRO A 23 2.28 11.41 -1.25
CA PRO A 23 1.85 11.29 -2.64
C PRO A 23 2.07 9.89 -3.21
N GLY A 24 3.04 9.17 -2.67
CA GLY A 24 3.37 7.79 -3.02
C GLY A 24 4.52 7.31 -2.14
N PHE A 25 4.63 6.00 -1.97
CA PHE A 25 5.66 5.41 -1.13
C PHE A 25 5.97 3.98 -1.56
N VAL A 26 7.18 3.55 -1.24
CA VAL A 26 7.62 2.17 -1.40
C VAL A 26 8.26 1.63 -0.12
N ILE A 27 7.97 0.38 0.18
CA ILE A 27 8.57 -0.41 1.25
C ILE A 27 9.10 -1.70 0.64
N GLY A 28 10.27 -2.14 1.10
CA GLY A 28 10.95 -3.29 0.51
C GLY A 28 11.57 -2.93 -0.83
N ALA A 29 11.81 -3.95 -1.65
CA ALA A 29 12.51 -3.82 -2.91
C ALA A 29 11.63 -4.36 -4.06
N PRO A 30 11.13 -3.49 -4.96
CA PRO A 30 10.43 -3.94 -6.17
C PRO A 30 11.33 -4.78 -7.08
N GLU A 31 12.64 -4.51 -7.04
CA GLU A 31 13.69 -5.21 -7.78
C GLU A 31 14.80 -5.64 -6.79
N PRO A 32 15.31 -6.89 -6.80
CA PRO A 32 14.97 -8.00 -7.68
C PRO A 32 13.80 -8.88 -7.19
N ALA A 33 13.35 -9.78 -8.08
CA ALA A 33 12.07 -10.52 -8.06
C ALA A 33 11.78 -11.47 -6.87
N THR A 34 12.56 -11.43 -5.80
CA THR A 34 12.47 -12.40 -4.70
C THR A 34 12.45 -11.67 -3.36
N GLY A 35 11.28 -11.17 -2.97
CA GLY A 35 11.14 -10.51 -1.67
C GLY A 35 9.86 -9.71 -1.54
N PHE A 36 9.55 -9.34 -0.30
CA PHE A 36 8.43 -8.47 0.02
C PHE A 36 8.62 -7.09 -0.59
N TYR A 37 7.55 -6.56 -1.19
CA TYR A 37 7.47 -5.14 -1.45
C TYR A 37 6.02 -4.66 -1.38
N PHE A 38 5.87 -3.38 -1.09
CA PHE A 38 4.62 -2.67 -1.23
C PHE A 38 4.91 -1.32 -1.88
N LEU A 39 4.22 -1.04 -2.98
CA LEU A 39 4.33 0.16 -3.79
C LEU A 39 2.96 0.80 -3.91
N ALA A 40 2.87 2.05 -3.46
CA ALA A 40 1.78 2.96 -3.75
C ALA A 40 2.30 4.06 -4.68
N ASP A 41 1.99 3.96 -5.96
CA ASP A 41 2.44 4.90 -6.96
C ASP A 41 1.74 6.26 -6.81
N PRO A 42 2.45 7.38 -7.09
CA PRO A 42 1.81 8.67 -7.27
C PRO A 42 0.70 8.60 -8.31
N VAL A 43 -0.43 9.22 -7.99
CA VAL A 43 -1.57 9.35 -8.91
C VAL A 43 -1.59 10.78 -9.44
N TYR A 44 -1.67 10.90 -10.76
CA TYR A 44 -1.57 12.18 -11.46
C TYR A 44 -2.97 12.73 -11.80
N PRO A 45 -3.08 14.05 -12.07
CA PRO A 45 -4.33 14.65 -12.51
C PRO A 45 -4.95 13.91 -13.70
N GLY A 46 -6.27 13.67 -13.62
CA GLY A 46 -7.01 12.85 -14.58
C GLY A 46 -7.35 11.45 -14.07
N GLU A 47 -6.75 11.02 -12.96
CA GLU A 47 -7.01 9.72 -12.33
C GLU A 47 -7.42 9.91 -10.87
N SER A 48 -8.34 9.07 -10.39
CA SER A 48 -8.79 9.08 -8.98
C SER A 48 -8.54 7.74 -8.28
N THR A 49 -8.18 6.70 -9.03
CA THR A 49 -7.96 5.36 -8.48
C THR A 49 -6.53 5.26 -7.97
N ALA A 50 -6.37 4.90 -6.69
CA ALA A 50 -5.09 4.53 -6.10
C ALA A 50 -4.38 3.48 -6.95
N ARG A 51 -3.04 3.48 -7.00
CA ARG A 51 -2.26 2.51 -7.76
C ARG A 51 -1.37 1.72 -6.83
N ILE A 52 -1.81 0.51 -6.50
CA ILE A 52 -1.13 -0.38 -5.55
C ILE A 52 -0.53 -1.57 -6.30
N SER A 53 0.76 -1.81 -6.08
CA SER A 53 1.44 -3.05 -6.46
C SER A 53 2.18 -3.60 -5.25
N ALA A 54 2.14 -4.90 -5.03
CA ALA A 54 2.74 -5.49 -3.86
C ALA A 54 3.07 -6.97 -4.07
N ARG A 55 4.11 -7.44 -3.39
CA ARG A 55 4.37 -8.86 -3.19
C ARG A 55 4.37 -9.14 -1.70
N ILE A 56 3.43 -9.95 -1.24
CA ILE A 56 3.13 -10.14 0.18
C ILE A 56 3.63 -11.50 0.65
N ALA A 57 4.39 -11.49 1.74
CA ALA A 57 4.81 -12.68 2.46
C ALA A 57 3.80 -13.05 3.55
N ASP A 58 3.68 -14.35 3.84
CA ASP A 58 3.02 -14.84 5.04
C ASP A 58 3.93 -14.77 6.27
N GLU A 59 3.42 -15.26 7.40
CA GLU A 59 4.15 -15.30 8.67
C GLU A 59 5.41 -16.19 8.63
N ASN A 60 5.47 -17.14 7.70
CA ASN A 60 6.63 -18.02 7.49
C ASN A 60 7.64 -17.42 6.51
N GLY A 61 7.39 -16.20 6.00
CA GLY A 61 8.23 -15.53 5.01
C GLY A 61 8.01 -16.02 3.58
N GLY A 62 7.04 -16.89 3.35
CA GLY A 62 6.68 -17.40 2.02
C GLY A 62 5.82 -16.40 1.26
N ILE A 63 6.15 -16.12 0.00
CA ILE A 63 5.30 -15.26 -0.83
C ILE A 63 3.98 -15.97 -1.15
N VAL A 64 2.87 -15.36 -0.74
CA VAL A 64 1.52 -15.95 -0.86
C VAL A 64 0.65 -15.26 -1.90
N MET A 65 0.90 -13.99 -2.19
CA MET A 65 0.17 -13.27 -3.23
C MET A 65 1.01 -12.14 -3.83
N GLU A 66 0.70 -11.84 -5.09
CA GLU A 66 1.17 -10.67 -5.79
C GLU A 66 -0.03 -9.84 -6.28
N VAL A 67 0.10 -8.52 -6.14
CA VAL A 67 -0.84 -7.52 -6.62
C VAL A 67 -0.08 -6.66 -7.62
N ALA A 68 -0.57 -6.57 -8.84
CA ALA A 68 -0.05 -5.69 -9.88
C ALA A 68 -1.14 -4.71 -10.30
N TRP A 69 -0.91 -3.41 -10.08
CA TRP A 69 -1.86 -2.35 -10.43
C TRP A 69 -3.30 -2.64 -9.97
N ASN A 70 -3.46 -2.88 -8.66
CA ASN A 70 -4.71 -3.24 -7.98
C ASN A 70 -5.32 -4.59 -8.40
N ARG A 71 -4.61 -5.42 -9.17
CA ARG A 71 -5.12 -6.73 -9.59
C ARG A 71 -4.33 -7.85 -8.95
N LEU A 72 -5.04 -8.86 -8.48
CA LEU A 72 -4.44 -10.07 -7.95
C LEU A 72 -3.83 -10.89 -9.09
N VAL A 73 -2.55 -11.24 -8.99
CA VAL A 73 -1.81 -11.99 -10.02
C VAL A 73 -1.68 -13.46 -9.60
N PRO A 74 -1.90 -14.43 -10.50
CA PRO A 74 -1.66 -15.84 -10.20
C PRO A 74 -0.15 -16.14 -10.00
N PRO A 75 0.21 -17.06 -9.08
CA PRO A 75 -0.66 -17.79 -8.17
C PRO A 75 -1.00 -16.95 -6.92
N HIS A 76 -2.29 -16.89 -6.58
CA HIS A 76 -2.78 -16.12 -5.43
C HIS A 76 -3.41 -17.01 -4.34
N ARG A 77 -3.21 -18.33 -4.40
CA ARG A 77 -3.48 -19.31 -3.30
C ARG A 77 -4.84 -19.16 -2.59
N GLY A 78 -5.91 -18.92 -3.36
CA GLY A 78 -7.26 -18.81 -2.82
C GLY A 78 -7.63 -17.42 -2.27
N HIS A 79 -6.74 -16.43 -2.35
CA HIS A 79 -7.11 -15.04 -2.10
C HIS A 79 -8.11 -14.56 -3.15
N VAL A 80 -9.02 -13.70 -2.74
CA VAL A 80 -10.10 -13.18 -3.59
C VAL A 80 -10.04 -11.66 -3.62
N HIS A 81 -10.10 -11.10 -4.82
CA HIS A 81 -10.22 -9.65 -5.02
C HIS A 81 -11.69 -9.23 -4.98
N GLN A 82 -12.03 -8.26 -4.13
CA GLN A 82 -13.37 -7.69 -4.04
C GLN A 82 -13.33 -6.19 -4.29
N PHE A 83 -14.13 -5.73 -5.24
CA PHE A 83 -14.33 -4.30 -5.51
C PHE A 83 -15.27 -3.69 -4.48
N LEU A 84 -14.97 -2.45 -4.08
CA LEU A 84 -15.78 -1.60 -3.21
C LEU A 84 -16.12 -0.30 -3.97
N PRO A 85 -17.21 0.41 -3.62
CA PRO A 85 -17.55 1.69 -4.27
C PRO A 85 -16.42 2.74 -4.20
N ASP A 86 -15.64 2.71 -3.13
CA ASP A 86 -14.54 3.63 -2.85
C ASP A 86 -13.15 2.95 -2.96
N GLY A 87 -13.05 1.74 -3.53
CA GLY A 87 -11.76 1.09 -3.70
C GLY A 87 -11.84 -0.42 -3.85
N PHE A 88 -11.01 -1.15 -3.10
CA PHE A 88 -11.00 -2.61 -3.15
C PHE A 88 -10.48 -3.21 -1.86
N ARG A 89 -10.73 -4.51 -1.68
CA ARG A 89 -10.08 -5.32 -0.67
C ARG A 89 -9.70 -6.67 -1.22
N ILE A 90 -8.67 -7.26 -0.64
CA ILE A 90 -8.26 -8.64 -0.88
C ILE A 90 -8.59 -9.44 0.38
N LEU A 91 -9.29 -10.55 0.17
CA LEU A 91 -9.67 -11.48 1.22
C LEU A 91 -8.72 -12.67 1.19
N SER A 92 -8.36 -13.14 2.38
CA SER A 92 -7.73 -14.45 2.58
C SER A 92 -8.71 -15.59 2.22
N PRO A 93 -8.22 -16.84 2.06
CA PRO A 93 -9.09 -18.00 1.86
C PRO A 93 -10.12 -18.22 2.97
N SER A 94 -9.87 -17.73 4.19
CA SER A 94 -10.83 -17.79 5.30
C SER A 94 -11.91 -16.70 5.25
N GLY A 95 -11.82 -15.77 4.30
CA GLY A 95 -12.76 -14.64 4.15
C GLY A 95 -12.35 -13.37 4.89
N GLU A 96 -11.27 -13.40 5.67
CA GLU A 96 -10.77 -12.22 6.41
C GLU A 96 -10.01 -11.25 5.50
N PRO A 97 -10.17 -9.92 5.64
CA PRO A 97 -9.48 -8.92 4.83
C PRO A 97 -7.99 -8.83 5.17
N VAL A 98 -7.13 -9.07 4.17
CA VAL A 98 -5.67 -8.95 4.29
C VAL A 98 -5.14 -7.60 3.80
N LEU A 99 -5.82 -7.00 2.83
CA LEU A 99 -5.56 -5.66 2.32
C LEU A 99 -6.89 -4.99 2.05
N GLU A 100 -7.07 -3.77 2.53
CA GLU A 100 -8.17 -2.91 2.14
C GLU A 100 -7.61 -1.55 1.73
N VAL A 101 -8.08 -1.03 0.60
CA VAL A 101 -7.66 0.24 0.01
C VAL A 101 -8.92 1.02 -0.30
N ARG A 102 -9.07 2.20 0.31
CA ARG A 102 -10.21 3.08 0.11
C ARG A 102 -9.75 4.48 -0.25
N THR A 103 -10.34 5.07 -1.27
CA THR A 103 -10.04 6.41 -1.75
C THR A 103 -11.25 7.30 -1.55
N ARG A 104 -11.08 8.32 -0.72
CA ARG A 104 -12.10 9.34 -0.45
C ARG A 104 -11.82 10.57 -1.29
N ALA A 105 -12.88 11.10 -1.91
CA ALA A 105 -12.84 12.36 -2.61
C ALA A 105 -13.07 13.52 -1.62
N TYR A 106 -12.28 14.57 -1.76
CA TYR A 106 -12.41 15.86 -1.08
C TYR A 106 -12.54 16.96 -2.15
N THR A 107 -12.89 18.18 -1.72
CA THR A 107 -13.13 19.32 -2.62
C THR A 107 -12.02 19.55 -3.63
N ASN A 108 -10.75 19.34 -3.25
CA ASN A 108 -9.59 19.65 -4.08
C ASN A 108 -8.65 18.45 -4.30
N GLY A 109 -9.08 17.22 -4.02
CA GLY A 109 -8.20 16.07 -4.20
C GLY A 109 -8.71 14.78 -3.55
N PHE A 110 -7.85 13.78 -3.51
CA PHE A 110 -8.16 12.44 -3.05
C PHE A 110 -7.23 12.03 -1.90
N LEU A 111 -7.79 11.31 -0.93
CA LEU A 111 -7.02 10.66 0.13
C LEU A 111 -7.30 9.17 0.10
N THR A 112 -6.26 8.36 -0.07
CA THR A 112 -6.33 6.91 0.04
C THR A 112 -5.89 6.44 1.42
N CYS A 113 -6.80 5.75 2.09
CA CYS A 113 -6.55 5.03 3.32
C CYS A 113 -6.25 3.57 2.98
N ILE A 114 -5.25 3.00 3.64
CA ILE A 114 -4.88 1.60 3.49
C ILE A 114 -5.04 0.95 4.87
N SER A 115 -5.58 -0.27 4.90
CA SER A 115 -5.61 -1.10 6.10
C SER A 115 -5.01 -2.46 5.76
N ALA A 116 -3.84 -2.71 6.32
CA ALA A 116 -3.10 -3.94 6.12
C ALA A 116 -2.12 -4.18 7.27
N GLU A 117 -1.76 -5.45 7.46
CA GLU A 117 -0.63 -5.85 8.29
C GLU A 117 0.26 -6.77 7.48
N PHE A 118 1.49 -6.34 7.22
CA PHE A 118 2.42 -7.08 6.37
C PHE A 118 3.78 -7.24 7.03
N ARG A 119 4.32 -8.43 6.84
CA ARG A 119 5.69 -8.81 7.20
C ARG A 119 6.50 -9.04 5.94
N ASP A 120 7.81 -8.88 6.07
CA ASP A 120 8.73 -9.29 5.01
C ASP A 120 9.04 -10.80 5.07
N GLU A 121 9.87 -11.26 4.14
CA GLU A 121 10.34 -12.64 4.06
C GLU A 121 11.12 -13.13 5.30
N LYS A 122 11.49 -12.23 6.22
CA LYS A 122 12.16 -12.54 7.49
C LYS A 122 11.20 -12.50 8.68
N GLY A 123 9.90 -12.32 8.42
CA GLY A 123 8.87 -12.19 9.46
C GLY A 123 8.87 -10.82 10.16
N ILE A 124 9.65 -9.84 9.67
CA ILE A 124 9.75 -8.51 10.27
C ILE A 124 8.54 -7.70 9.82
N LEU A 125 7.82 -7.11 10.79
CA LEU A 125 6.69 -6.22 10.52
C LEU A 125 7.15 -4.98 9.73
N ARG A 126 6.58 -4.79 8.54
CA ARG A 126 6.90 -3.67 7.63
C ARG A 126 5.76 -2.67 7.54
N MET A 127 4.53 -3.14 7.66
CA MET A 127 3.33 -2.33 7.64
C MET A 127 2.35 -2.84 8.70
N ALA A 128 1.78 -1.93 9.49
CA ALA A 128 0.81 -2.24 10.51
C ALA A 128 -0.40 -1.30 10.40
N ARG A 129 -1.55 -1.73 10.90
CA ARG A 129 -2.75 -0.91 10.95
C ARG A 129 -2.59 0.21 11.99
N LEU A 130 -2.99 1.43 11.64
CA LEU A 130 -2.99 2.59 12.54
C LEU A 130 -4.24 3.45 12.28
N GLY A 131 -5.38 3.07 12.86
CA GLY A 131 -6.66 3.72 12.60
C GLY A 131 -7.03 3.64 11.11
N GLU A 132 -7.25 4.79 10.47
CA GLU A 132 -7.46 4.88 9.01
C GLU A 132 -6.15 4.98 8.20
N SER A 133 -5.01 5.03 8.88
CA SER A 133 -3.66 5.07 8.30
C SER A 133 -3.01 3.68 8.36
N VAL A 134 -1.91 3.53 7.64
CA VAL A 134 -0.90 2.49 7.94
C VAL A 134 0.28 3.09 8.68
N GLN A 135 0.86 2.32 9.60
CA GLN A 135 2.19 2.55 10.14
C GLN A 135 3.21 1.74 9.33
N VAL A 136 4.23 2.41 8.83
CA VAL A 136 5.28 1.85 7.99
C VAL A 136 6.61 1.89 8.74
N HIS A 137 7.29 0.74 8.75
CA HIS A 137 8.55 0.52 9.46
C HIS A 137 9.72 0.27 8.50
N GLY A 138 10.92 0.75 8.88
CA GLY A 138 12.16 0.57 8.10
C GLY A 138 12.45 1.71 7.12
N ALA A 139 13.42 1.48 6.22
CA ALA A 139 13.79 2.45 5.20
C ALA A 139 12.66 2.58 4.17
N ARG A 140 11.95 3.70 4.20
CA ARG A 140 10.96 4.09 3.19
C ARG A 140 11.60 5.04 2.20
N HIS A 141 11.38 4.81 0.91
CA HIS A 141 11.64 5.84 -0.09
C HIS A 141 10.34 6.62 -0.27
N LEU A 142 10.30 7.78 0.37
CA LEU A 142 9.32 8.81 0.06
C LEU A 142 9.82 9.49 -1.20
N SER A 143 8.95 9.75 -2.16
CA SER A 143 9.27 10.28 -3.49
C SER A 143 9.93 9.25 -4.43
N LEU A 144 9.10 8.56 -5.21
CA LEU A 144 9.50 8.22 -6.57
C LEU A 144 9.55 9.54 -7.34
N LYS A 145 10.76 10.02 -7.65
CA LYS A 145 10.89 11.12 -8.61
C LYS A 145 10.33 10.61 -9.93
N ALA A 146 9.37 11.35 -10.48
CA ALA A 146 9.00 11.24 -11.89
C ALA A 146 10.20 11.59 -12.77
#